data_AF-A0A9W9NSP3-F1
#
_entry.id   AF-A0A9W9NSP3-F1
#
_cell.length_a   1.000
_cell.length_b   1.000
_cell.length_c   1.000
_cell.angle_alpha   90.00
_cell.angle_beta   90.00
_cell.angle_gamma   90.00
#
_symmetry.space_group_name_H-M   'P 1'
#
loop_
_entity.id
_entity.type
_entity.pdbx_description
1 polymer ?
#
loop_
_entity_poly.entity_id
_entity_poly.type
_entity_poly.pdbx_seq_one_letter_code
_entity_poly.pdbx_strand_id
1 'polypeptide(L)'
;MSDSGKKDKAPERPEGGDGANKGKAKSDKKKIPSNMIEPILEMNPALKAELASMPQEDAAKMLSNMDVSELLTGLSLTGKNQKDMASHKFWQTQPVPHFNDNTSKRTATQGPIKIIKPEDVQQQPDPLIEGFEWCTLDLTDETELRELYELLNNHYVEDDNAMFRFAYSQSFLHWALMSPGWRKDWHVGVRATKSRKLVASICGVPTDIRVRGERIRVTEINFLCIHKKLRSKRLTPVLIKEITRRCYQHGIYQAIYTAGIILPTPVSSCRYYHRALNWMKLYDVGFSPLPHGSTKARQVAKNQLPNSTATPGLRPMESKDIDAVHDLLERFSLRYDMNQAFTREEIDHWLVYKEEKGKDQVVWAYVVEDPQTHKITDFFSFYNLESTVLGHAQHSLVRAAYLYYYASETAFTDNTKGLQDRLLLLMNDALICAKKANFDVFNALTSHDNPLFLEQLKFGAGDGQLHFYLYNYRTAPVPGGINDKNQIDTKQTRGMGIVML
;
A
#
# COMPACT_ATOMS: atom_id res chain seq x y z
N MET A 1 39.87 -44.02 57.51
CA MET A 1 38.90 -44.99 58.03
C MET A 1 37.55 -44.66 57.43
N SER A 2 36.95 -45.63 56.73
CA SER A 2 35.54 -45.81 56.29
C SER A 2 34.84 -44.61 55.58
N ASP A 3 34.48 -44.60 54.30
CA ASP A 3 33.81 -45.55 53.38
C ASP A 3 32.26 -45.50 53.41
N SER A 4 31.65 -45.74 52.22
CA SER A 4 30.23 -45.93 51.84
C SER A 4 29.33 -44.69 51.68
N GLY A 5 28.45 -44.53 50.68
CA GLY A 5 27.97 -45.38 49.58
C GLY A 5 26.43 -45.44 49.52
N LYS A 6 25.85 -45.43 48.29
CA LYS A 6 24.44 -45.67 47.84
C LYS A 6 23.52 -44.42 47.69
N LYS A 7 22.95 -44.08 46.52
CA LYS A 7 22.03 -44.72 45.52
C LYS A 7 20.53 -44.71 45.87
N ASP A 8 19.78 -44.14 44.91
CA ASP A 8 18.39 -44.36 44.46
C ASP A 8 17.20 -44.00 45.36
N LYS A 9 16.31 -43.11 44.84
CA LYS A 9 14.89 -43.42 44.55
C LYS A 9 14.12 -42.22 43.97
N ALA A 10 13.46 -42.46 42.83
CA ALA A 10 12.35 -41.65 42.32
C ALA A 10 11.07 -41.88 43.14
N PRO A 11 10.07 -40.98 43.09
CA PRO A 11 8.70 -41.35 43.40
C PRO A 11 7.83 -41.45 42.13
N GLU A 12 7.19 -42.61 42.01
CA GLU A 12 6.11 -42.93 41.09
C GLU A 12 4.82 -42.15 41.38
N ARG A 13 3.99 -42.11 40.34
CA ARG A 13 2.59 -41.63 40.29
C ARG A 13 1.66 -42.44 41.20
N PRO A 14 0.46 -41.91 41.51
CA PRO A 14 -0.73 -42.73 41.63
C PRO A 14 -1.46 -42.83 40.28
N GLU A 15 -1.74 -44.06 39.86
CA GLU A 15 -2.65 -44.43 38.77
C GLU A 15 -4.11 -44.49 39.22
N GLY A 16 -5.01 -44.37 38.24
CA GLY A 16 -6.43 -44.71 38.30
C GLY A 16 -7.25 -43.63 37.59
N GLY A 17 -7.96 -43.87 36.49
CA GLY A 17 -8.26 -45.05 35.69
C GLY A 17 -9.29 -44.60 34.63
N ASP A 18 -9.21 -45.22 33.45
CA ASP A 18 -9.96 -45.09 32.20
C ASP A 18 -11.29 -44.31 32.08
N GLY A 19 -11.45 -43.66 30.93
CA GLY A 19 -12.74 -43.23 30.39
C GLY A 19 -12.63 -42.37 29.11
N ALA A 20 -12.61 -43.03 27.95
CA ALA A 20 -12.58 -42.38 26.64
C ALA A 20 -13.76 -41.42 26.41
N ASN A 21 -13.50 -40.19 25.91
CA ASN A 21 -14.44 -39.52 25.00
C ASN A 21 -13.75 -38.53 24.05
N LYS A 22 -13.97 -38.71 22.75
CA LYS A 22 -13.58 -37.78 21.68
C LYS A 22 -14.46 -36.53 21.78
N GLY A 23 -13.86 -35.35 21.98
CA GLY A 23 -14.57 -34.07 21.99
C GLY A 23 -13.75 -32.97 21.30
N LYS A 24 -14.32 -32.41 20.23
CA LYS A 24 -13.80 -31.28 19.43
C LYS A 24 -13.35 -30.10 20.31
N ALA A 25 -12.11 -29.63 20.16
CA ALA A 25 -11.68 -28.36 20.70
C ALA A 25 -12.40 -27.21 19.96
N LYS A 26 -13.33 -26.54 20.66
CA LYS A 26 -13.93 -25.26 20.24
C LYS A 26 -12.87 -24.16 20.38
N SER A 27 -12.80 -23.27 19.40
CA SER A 27 -12.03 -22.03 19.50
C SER A 27 -12.64 -21.14 20.58
N ASP A 28 -11.91 -20.84 21.64
CA ASP A 28 -12.33 -19.88 22.67
C ASP A 28 -12.28 -18.46 22.11
N LYS A 29 -13.46 -17.90 21.81
CA LYS A 29 -13.65 -16.45 21.65
C LYS A 29 -13.41 -15.80 23.02
N LYS A 30 -12.35 -15.00 23.16
CA LYS A 30 -12.10 -14.22 24.39
C LYS A 30 -13.13 -13.10 24.49
N LYS A 31 -14.09 -13.24 25.39
CA LYS A 31 -15.10 -12.21 25.69
C LYS A 31 -14.45 -10.97 26.34
N ILE A 32 -15.04 -9.80 26.10
CA ILE A 32 -14.64 -8.53 26.73
C ILE A 32 -14.85 -8.66 28.25
N PRO A 33 -13.81 -8.47 29.08
CA PRO A 33 -13.96 -8.39 30.54
C PRO A 33 -14.87 -7.23 30.95
N SER A 34 -15.77 -7.44 31.90
CA SER A 34 -16.80 -6.45 32.29
C SER A 34 -16.23 -5.09 32.72
N ASN A 35 -14.99 -5.08 33.24
CA ASN A 35 -14.27 -3.88 33.67
C ASN A 35 -13.64 -3.07 32.51
N MET A 36 -13.67 -3.57 31.28
CA MET A 36 -13.15 -2.88 30.09
C MET A 36 -14.25 -2.19 29.28
N ILE A 37 -15.52 -2.42 29.61
CA ILE A 37 -16.67 -1.90 28.85
C ILE A 37 -16.78 -0.38 28.97
N GLU A 38 -16.68 0.18 30.18
CA GLU A 38 -16.76 1.63 30.41
C GLU A 38 -15.68 2.43 29.68
N PRO A 39 -14.38 2.08 29.78
CA PRO A 39 -13.32 2.75 29.02
C PRO A 39 -13.53 2.69 27.50
N ILE A 40 -14.03 1.56 26.98
CA ILE A 40 -14.31 1.39 25.54
C ILE A 40 -15.45 2.31 25.08
N LEU A 41 -16.49 2.49 25.90
CA LEU A 41 -17.61 3.38 25.60
C LEU A 41 -17.24 4.87 25.71
N GLU A 42 -16.27 5.22 26.55
CA GLU A 42 -15.72 6.57 26.59
C GLU A 42 -14.83 6.87 25.38
N MET A 43 -14.11 5.88 24.87
CA MET A 43 -13.25 6.01 23.68
C MET A 43 -14.03 5.92 22.35
N ASN A 44 -15.27 5.41 22.36
CA ASN A 44 -16.18 5.39 21.21
C ASN A 44 -17.57 6.00 21.57
N PRO A 45 -17.72 7.34 21.42
CA PRO A 45 -18.96 8.05 21.73
C PRO A 45 -20.16 7.63 20.87
N ALA A 46 -19.92 7.09 19.68
CA ALA A 46 -20.96 6.69 18.74
C ALA A 46 -21.51 5.30 19.09
N LEU A 47 -20.66 4.35 19.47
CA LEU A 47 -21.07 3.08 20.07
C LEU A 47 -21.89 3.30 21.36
N LYS A 48 -21.48 4.27 22.18
CA LYS A 48 -22.23 4.67 23.39
C LYS A 48 -23.63 5.19 23.05
N ALA A 49 -23.77 6.00 21.99
CA ALA A 49 -25.05 6.51 21.53
C ALA A 49 -25.94 5.41 20.93
N GLU A 50 -25.35 4.46 20.20
CA GLU A 50 -26.06 3.33 19.60
C GLU A 50 -26.60 2.36 20.67
N LEU A 51 -25.78 1.99 21.66
CA LEU A 51 -26.21 1.16 22.78
C LEU A 51 -27.28 1.83 23.64
N ALA A 52 -27.23 3.16 23.78
CA ALA A 52 -28.26 3.92 24.48
C ALA A 52 -29.60 3.97 23.71
N SER A 53 -29.59 3.70 22.40
CA SER A 53 -30.78 3.69 21.54
C SER A 53 -31.43 2.30 21.39
N MET A 54 -30.82 1.26 21.96
CA MET A 54 -31.28 -0.13 21.85
C MET A 54 -31.92 -0.66 23.15
N PRO A 55 -32.82 -1.66 23.07
CA PRO A 55 -33.28 -2.40 24.24
C PRO A 55 -32.10 -3.07 24.97
N GLN A 56 -32.18 -3.10 26.31
CA GLN A 56 -31.07 -3.52 27.17
C GLN A 56 -30.58 -4.97 26.90
N GLU A 57 -31.48 -5.87 26.50
CA GLU A 57 -31.13 -7.25 26.13
C GLU A 57 -30.35 -7.34 24.80
N ASP A 58 -30.66 -6.47 23.84
CA ASP A 58 -30.00 -6.44 22.54
C ASP A 58 -28.62 -5.76 22.63
N ALA A 59 -28.54 -4.70 23.44
CA ALA A 59 -27.27 -4.05 23.80
C ALA A 59 -26.30 -5.03 24.49
N ALA A 60 -26.80 -5.85 25.42
CA ALA A 60 -26.01 -6.88 26.11
C ALA A 60 -25.55 -8.00 25.15
N LYS A 61 -26.42 -8.44 24.23
CA LYS A 61 -26.05 -9.42 23.20
C LYS A 61 -24.98 -8.88 22.25
N MET A 62 -25.10 -7.62 21.82
CA MET A 62 -24.14 -6.95 20.95
C MET A 62 -22.75 -6.86 21.61
N LEU A 63 -22.69 -6.39 22.86
CA LEU A 63 -21.45 -6.34 23.64
C LEU A 63 -20.84 -7.73 23.89
N SER A 64 -21.66 -8.76 24.09
CA SER A 64 -21.19 -10.13 24.34
C SER A 64 -20.64 -10.84 23.10
N ASN A 65 -21.03 -10.36 21.91
CA ASN A 65 -20.63 -10.92 20.61
C ASN A 65 -19.49 -10.14 19.94
N MET A 66 -19.15 -8.94 20.42
CA MET A 66 -18.01 -8.16 19.95
C MET A 66 -16.69 -8.85 20.29
N ASP A 67 -15.81 -8.98 19.30
CA ASP A 67 -14.46 -9.46 19.50
C ASP A 67 -13.55 -8.31 19.96
N VAL A 68 -12.75 -8.54 21.00
CA VAL A 68 -11.70 -7.60 21.46
C VAL A 68 -10.72 -7.29 20.31
N SER A 69 -10.51 -8.25 19.40
CA SER A 69 -9.69 -8.06 18.21
C SER A 69 -10.33 -7.09 17.20
N GLU A 70 -11.65 -7.10 17.01
CA GLU A 70 -12.36 -6.16 16.10
C GLU A 70 -12.31 -4.73 16.64
N LEU A 71 -12.44 -4.58 17.96
CA LEU A 71 -12.31 -3.31 18.66
C LEU A 71 -10.88 -2.74 18.58
N LEU A 72 -9.86 -3.58 18.75
CA LEU A 72 -8.46 -3.17 18.64
C LEU A 72 -8.04 -2.88 17.19
N THR A 73 -8.62 -3.55 16.19
CA THR A 73 -8.45 -3.17 14.78
C THR A 73 -9.14 -1.86 14.42
N GLY A 74 -10.19 -1.47 15.16
CA GLY A 74 -10.83 -0.15 15.06
C GLY A 74 -10.09 0.97 15.83
N LEU A 75 -9.20 0.62 16.75
CA LEU A 75 -8.37 1.54 17.53
C LEU A 75 -6.99 1.69 16.88
N SER A 76 -6.92 2.31 15.70
CA SER A 76 -5.66 2.96 15.35
C SER A 76 -5.49 4.16 16.30
N LEU A 77 -4.28 4.31 16.84
CA LEU A 77 -3.90 5.35 17.82
C LEU A 77 -4.00 6.79 17.27
N THR A 78 -4.45 6.94 16.03
CA THR A 78 -4.77 8.21 15.39
C THR A 78 -6.30 8.31 15.32
N GLY A 79 -6.91 9.22 16.09
CA GLY A 79 -8.37 9.46 16.15
C GLY A 79 -9.07 9.80 14.82
N LYS A 80 -8.42 9.63 13.67
CA LYS A 80 -8.99 9.70 12.31
C LYS A 80 -9.82 8.47 11.93
N ASN A 81 -9.62 7.32 12.57
CA ASN A 81 -10.36 6.08 12.29
C ASN A 81 -11.67 5.92 13.08
N GLN A 82 -12.10 6.97 13.82
CA GLN A 82 -13.33 7.01 14.64
C GLN A 82 -14.65 7.07 13.85
N LYS A 83 -14.71 6.58 12.60
CA LYS A 83 -15.99 6.42 11.88
C LYS A 83 -16.35 4.95 11.80
N ASP A 84 -17.20 4.57 12.76
CA ASP A 84 -17.81 3.27 13.00
C ASP A 84 -17.99 2.32 11.81
N MET A 85 -17.91 1.04 12.17
CA MET A 85 -18.30 -0.17 11.42
C MET A 85 -19.67 -0.06 10.71
N ALA A 86 -20.57 0.82 11.18
CA ALA A 86 -21.91 1.08 10.63
C ALA A 86 -21.98 2.28 9.65
N SER A 87 -20.91 3.03 9.44
CA SER A 87 -20.95 4.36 8.79
C SER A 87 -20.73 4.35 7.26
N HIS A 88 -20.29 3.24 6.66
CA HIS A 88 -19.98 3.16 5.23
C HIS A 88 -21.19 2.88 4.33
N LYS A 89 -22.24 3.71 4.41
CA LYS A 89 -23.49 3.56 3.63
C LYS A 89 -23.27 3.40 2.12
N PHE A 90 -22.26 4.06 1.56
CA PHE A 90 -21.90 3.90 0.14
C PHE A 90 -21.32 2.50 -0.13
N TRP A 91 -20.26 2.11 0.57
CA TRP A 91 -19.55 0.84 0.34
C TRP A 91 -20.40 -0.40 0.62
N GLN A 92 -21.39 -0.29 1.51
CA GLN A 92 -22.39 -1.35 1.73
C GLN A 92 -23.21 -1.69 0.46
N THR A 93 -23.28 -0.79 -0.51
CA THR A 93 -23.99 -1.02 -1.79
C THR A 93 -23.07 -1.45 -2.93
N GLN A 94 -21.75 -1.46 -2.70
CA GLN A 94 -20.75 -1.73 -3.72
C GLN A 94 -20.39 -3.22 -3.74
N PRO A 95 -19.96 -3.77 -4.89
CA PRO A 95 -19.51 -5.16 -5.00
C PRO A 95 -18.11 -5.30 -4.40
N VAL A 96 -17.98 -5.15 -3.09
CA VAL A 96 -16.74 -5.34 -2.32
C VAL A 96 -17.02 -6.31 -1.17
N PRO A 97 -16.03 -7.07 -0.70
CA PRO A 97 -16.22 -7.87 0.50
C PRO A 97 -16.64 -6.99 1.69
N HIS A 98 -17.61 -7.45 2.47
CA HIS A 98 -18.03 -6.76 3.68
C HIS A 98 -17.28 -7.29 4.91
N PHE A 99 -17.13 -6.46 5.95
CA PHE A 99 -16.42 -6.87 7.17
C PHE A 99 -17.00 -8.13 7.83
N ASN A 100 -18.32 -8.30 7.74
CA ASN A 100 -19.03 -9.44 8.31
C ASN A 100 -18.98 -10.69 7.42
N ASP A 101 -18.48 -10.59 6.18
CA ASP A 101 -18.24 -11.78 5.39
C ASP A 101 -17.13 -12.59 6.08
N ASN A 102 -17.33 -13.89 6.30
CA ASN A 102 -16.32 -14.82 6.83
C ASN A 102 -15.18 -15.07 5.80
N THR A 103 -14.66 -14.01 5.17
CA THR A 103 -13.52 -14.00 4.24
C THR A 103 -12.21 -14.32 4.93
N SER A 104 -12.17 -14.27 6.27
CA SER A 104 -11.09 -14.74 7.13
C SER A 104 -10.85 -16.26 7.06
N LYS A 105 -11.76 -17.04 6.45
CA LYS A 105 -11.49 -18.43 6.12
C LYS A 105 -10.72 -18.50 4.81
N ARG A 106 -9.52 -19.10 4.83
CA ARG A 106 -8.66 -19.46 3.67
C ARG A 106 -9.38 -20.24 2.53
N THR A 107 -10.66 -20.54 2.69
CA THR A 107 -11.52 -21.29 1.76
C THR A 107 -12.53 -20.41 1.00
N ALA A 108 -12.39 -19.08 1.02
CA ALA A 108 -13.25 -18.21 0.21
C ALA A 108 -13.07 -18.54 -1.27
N THR A 109 -14.18 -18.80 -1.99
CA THR A 109 -14.16 -18.92 -3.44
C THR A 109 -13.68 -17.60 -4.04
N GLN A 110 -12.58 -17.68 -4.79
CA GLN A 110 -12.02 -16.56 -5.52
C GLN A 110 -12.87 -16.23 -6.74
N GLY A 111 -12.97 -14.95 -7.09
CA GLY A 111 -13.59 -14.51 -8.34
C GLY A 111 -14.47 -13.26 -8.20
N PRO A 112 -15.17 -12.89 -9.29
CA PRO A 112 -16.05 -11.72 -9.31
C PRO A 112 -17.19 -11.80 -8.27
N ILE A 113 -17.50 -10.68 -7.63
CA ILE A 113 -18.59 -10.60 -6.64
C ILE A 113 -19.94 -10.45 -7.34
N LYS A 114 -19.98 -9.64 -8.40
CA LYS A 114 -21.15 -9.38 -9.23
C LYS A 114 -20.78 -9.56 -10.70
N ILE A 115 -21.59 -10.37 -11.39
CA ILE A 115 -21.53 -10.48 -12.85
C ILE A 115 -22.27 -9.28 -13.45
N ILE A 116 -21.57 -8.51 -14.28
CA ILE A 116 -22.11 -7.33 -14.95
C ILE A 116 -22.40 -7.71 -16.40
N LYS A 117 -23.64 -7.53 -16.84
CA LYS A 117 -24.01 -7.70 -18.25
C LYS A 117 -23.72 -6.40 -18.99
N PRO A 118 -22.98 -6.42 -20.12
CA PRO A 118 -22.67 -5.23 -20.90
C PRO A 118 -23.90 -4.40 -21.28
N GLU A 119 -25.01 -5.06 -21.58
CA GLU A 119 -26.29 -4.44 -21.95
C GLU A 119 -26.96 -3.65 -20.81
N ASP A 120 -26.66 -3.99 -19.55
CA ASP A 120 -27.22 -3.31 -18.37
C ASP A 120 -26.39 -2.06 -17.98
N VAL A 121 -25.26 -1.82 -18.64
CA VAL A 121 -24.37 -0.69 -18.35
C VAL A 121 -24.97 0.60 -18.91
N GLN A 122 -25.22 1.56 -18.02
CA GLN A 122 -25.73 2.88 -18.40
C GLN A 122 -24.77 3.60 -19.36
N GLN A 123 -25.32 4.11 -20.46
CA GLN A 123 -24.53 4.76 -21.51
C GLN A 123 -24.26 6.24 -21.23
N GLN A 124 -25.12 6.88 -20.45
CA GLN A 124 -25.01 8.29 -20.06
C GLN A 124 -24.64 8.41 -18.59
N PRO A 125 -23.87 9.44 -18.20
CA PRO A 125 -23.52 9.69 -16.81
C PRO A 125 -24.74 10.16 -16.00
N ASP A 126 -24.74 9.86 -14.69
CA ASP A 126 -25.69 10.46 -13.77
C ASP A 126 -25.51 11.99 -13.75
N PRO A 127 -26.60 12.79 -13.69
CA PRO A 127 -26.49 14.24 -13.63
C PRO A 127 -25.81 14.69 -12.34
N LEU A 128 -24.92 15.67 -12.46
CA LEU A 128 -24.37 16.37 -11.30
C LEU A 128 -25.37 17.39 -10.75
N ILE A 129 -25.15 17.81 -9.51
CA ILE A 129 -25.88 18.94 -8.94
C ILE A 129 -25.63 20.21 -9.76
N GLU A 130 -26.65 21.07 -9.85
CA GLU A 130 -26.59 22.33 -10.61
C GLU A 130 -25.33 23.14 -10.26
N GLY A 131 -24.70 23.69 -11.30
CA GLY A 131 -23.45 24.46 -11.19
C GLY A 131 -22.18 23.64 -11.33
N PHE A 132 -22.29 22.32 -11.54
CA PHE A 132 -21.17 21.45 -11.90
C PHE A 132 -21.45 20.65 -13.17
N GLU A 133 -20.39 20.29 -13.86
CA GLU A 133 -20.44 19.49 -15.08
C GLU A 133 -19.29 18.48 -15.12
N TRP A 134 -19.55 17.33 -15.76
CA TRP A 134 -18.53 16.33 -16.02
C TRP A 134 -17.56 16.86 -17.08
N CYS A 135 -16.29 16.50 -16.92
CA CYS A 135 -15.30 16.64 -17.98
C CYS A 135 -14.43 15.37 -18.05
N THR A 136 -13.80 15.20 -19.20
CA THR A 136 -12.84 14.13 -19.46
C THR A 136 -11.51 14.83 -19.71
N LEU A 137 -10.51 14.53 -18.89
CA LEU A 137 -9.21 15.18 -18.97
C LEU A 137 -8.34 14.50 -20.04
N ASP A 138 -7.89 15.28 -21.02
CA ASP A 138 -6.90 14.86 -22.01
C ASP A 138 -5.51 15.30 -21.55
N LEU A 139 -4.74 14.35 -21.02
CA LEU A 139 -3.40 14.63 -20.48
C LEU A 139 -2.33 14.77 -21.57
N THR A 140 -2.72 14.66 -22.85
CA THR A 140 -1.88 15.12 -23.97
C THR A 140 -1.93 16.64 -24.14
N ASP A 141 -2.95 17.31 -23.59
CA ASP A 141 -3.02 18.76 -23.47
C ASP A 141 -2.31 19.22 -22.19
N GLU A 142 -1.21 19.96 -22.35
CA GLU A 142 -0.43 20.52 -21.24
C GLU A 142 -1.26 21.41 -20.31
N THR A 143 -2.32 22.05 -20.83
CA THR A 143 -3.22 22.89 -20.05
C THR A 143 -4.04 22.05 -19.06
N GLU A 144 -4.64 20.96 -19.53
CA GLU A 144 -5.46 20.09 -18.68
C GLU A 144 -4.61 19.29 -17.70
N LEU A 145 -3.41 18.87 -18.12
CA LEU A 145 -2.41 18.28 -17.23
C LEU A 145 -2.00 19.24 -16.11
N ARG A 146 -1.77 20.52 -16.44
CA ARG A 146 -1.47 21.56 -15.45
C ARG A 146 -2.64 21.78 -14.49
N GLU A 147 -3.88 21.77 -14.96
CA GLU A 147 -5.05 21.91 -14.09
C GLU A 147 -5.20 20.74 -13.11
N LEU A 148 -4.95 19.50 -13.56
CA LEU A 148 -4.92 18.33 -12.69
C LEU A 148 -3.79 18.46 -11.64
N TYR A 149 -2.60 18.85 -12.09
CA TYR A 149 -1.46 19.15 -11.22
C TYR A 149 -1.84 20.18 -10.15
N GLU A 150 -2.45 21.30 -10.53
CA GLU A 150 -2.84 22.37 -9.59
C GLU A 150 -3.92 21.91 -8.61
N LEU A 151 -4.90 21.11 -9.05
CA LEU A 151 -5.91 20.53 -8.17
C LEU A 151 -5.24 19.65 -7.11
N LEU A 152 -4.36 18.74 -7.54
CA LEU A 152 -3.70 17.80 -6.64
C LEU A 152 -2.74 18.53 -5.69
N ASN A 153 -1.88 19.40 -6.21
CA ASN A 153 -0.90 20.13 -5.40
C ASN A 153 -1.55 21.04 -4.35
N ASN A 154 -2.80 21.47 -4.53
CA ASN A 154 -3.50 22.33 -3.57
C ASN A 154 -4.48 21.58 -2.64
N HIS A 155 -4.93 20.40 -3.04
CA HIS A 155 -6.07 19.73 -2.39
C HIS A 155 -5.89 18.22 -2.20
N TYR A 156 -4.77 17.63 -2.57
CA TYR A 156 -4.49 16.22 -2.34
C TYR A 156 -3.90 15.96 -0.95
N VAL A 157 -3.55 14.69 -0.68
CA VAL A 157 -3.14 14.15 0.61
C VAL A 157 -2.19 15.08 1.36
N GLU A 158 -2.56 15.38 2.61
CA GLU A 158 -1.77 16.14 3.58
C GLU A 158 -1.49 15.24 4.76
N ASP A 159 -0.30 15.37 5.35
CA ASP A 159 0.00 14.71 6.61
C ASP A 159 -0.89 15.25 7.74
N ASP A 160 -0.95 14.52 8.85
CA ASP A 160 -1.85 14.81 9.97
C ASP A 160 -1.63 16.19 10.59
N ASN A 161 -0.40 16.70 10.49
CA ASN A 161 0.02 17.98 11.02
C ASN A 161 0.05 19.10 9.96
N ALA A 162 -0.33 18.81 8.70
CA ALA A 162 -0.24 19.71 7.56
C ALA A 162 1.15 20.37 7.39
N MET A 163 2.22 19.63 7.70
CA MET A 163 3.61 20.04 7.46
C MET A 163 4.07 19.69 6.04
N PHE A 164 3.51 18.62 5.48
CA PHE A 164 3.90 18.05 4.19
C PHE A 164 2.69 17.78 3.30
N ARG A 165 2.85 18.06 2.01
CA ARG A 165 1.87 17.70 0.97
C ARG A 165 2.58 17.07 -0.21
N PHE A 166 2.03 16.00 -0.77
CA PHE A 166 2.59 15.42 -1.99
C PHE A 166 2.61 16.44 -3.13
N ALA A 167 3.77 16.55 -3.76
CA ALA A 167 4.05 17.42 -4.89
C ALA A 167 4.26 16.56 -6.14
N TYR A 168 3.19 15.94 -6.60
CA TYR A 168 3.19 15.22 -7.89
C TYR A 168 3.57 16.21 -9.00
N SER A 169 4.67 16.00 -9.71
CA SER A 169 5.04 16.83 -10.85
C SER A 169 4.16 16.51 -12.06
N GLN A 170 4.10 17.42 -13.04
CA GLN A 170 3.42 17.14 -14.30
C GLN A 170 4.05 15.93 -15.01
N SER A 171 5.38 15.82 -14.97
CA SER A 171 6.13 14.66 -15.48
C SER A 171 5.67 13.35 -14.82
N PHE A 172 5.46 13.36 -13.49
CA PHE A 172 4.96 12.20 -12.76
C PHE A 172 3.53 11.84 -13.17
N LEU A 173 2.62 12.82 -13.22
CA LEU A 173 1.22 12.57 -13.57
C LEU A 173 1.09 12.04 -14.99
N HIS A 174 1.86 12.59 -15.93
CA HIS A 174 1.93 12.07 -17.29
C HIS A 174 2.46 10.63 -17.31
N TRP A 175 3.57 10.34 -16.62
CA TRP A 175 4.12 8.98 -16.51
C TRP A 175 3.11 7.99 -15.90
N ALA A 176 2.43 8.37 -14.82
CA ALA A 176 1.48 7.51 -14.10
C ALA A 176 0.16 7.26 -14.85
N LEU A 177 -0.34 8.26 -15.58
CA LEU A 177 -1.68 8.21 -16.19
C LEU A 177 -1.67 7.89 -17.69
N MET A 178 -0.49 7.86 -18.32
CA MET A 178 -0.32 7.57 -19.74
C MET A 178 0.29 6.19 -19.98
N SER A 179 0.01 5.21 -19.12
CA SER A 179 0.50 3.84 -19.24
C SER A 179 -0.05 3.12 -20.48
N PRO A 180 0.59 2.05 -20.98
CA PRO A 180 0.10 1.34 -22.15
C PRO A 180 -1.37 0.92 -22.04
N GLY A 181 -2.18 1.36 -23.02
CA GLY A 181 -3.62 1.12 -23.04
C GLY A 181 -4.47 2.17 -22.32
N TRP A 182 -3.87 3.22 -21.76
CA TRP A 182 -4.57 4.33 -21.13
C TRP A 182 -5.70 4.88 -22.02
N ARG A 183 -6.74 5.42 -21.37
CA ARG A 183 -7.87 6.03 -22.04
C ARG A 183 -8.20 7.34 -21.36
N LYS A 184 -8.31 8.41 -22.15
CA LYS A 184 -8.77 9.72 -21.66
C LYS A 184 -10.08 9.61 -20.89
N ASP A 185 -10.99 8.72 -21.33
CA ASP A 185 -12.29 8.52 -20.70
C ASP A 185 -12.18 8.10 -19.22
N TRP A 186 -11.06 7.49 -18.81
CA TRP A 186 -10.81 7.11 -17.42
C TRP A 186 -10.17 8.22 -16.57
N HIS A 187 -9.87 9.38 -17.16
CA HIS A 187 -9.44 10.57 -16.43
C HIS A 187 -10.65 11.49 -16.21
N VAL A 188 -11.44 11.18 -15.18
CA VAL A 188 -12.72 11.84 -14.92
C VAL A 188 -12.48 13.09 -14.08
N GLY A 189 -13.01 14.22 -14.55
CA GLY A 189 -12.99 15.48 -13.82
C GLY A 189 -14.37 16.06 -13.60
N VAL A 190 -14.48 16.97 -12.63
CA VAL A 190 -15.67 17.81 -12.42
C VAL A 190 -15.25 19.27 -12.47
N ARG A 191 -15.92 20.07 -13.30
CA ARG A 191 -15.72 21.52 -13.39
C ARG A 191 -16.91 22.26 -12.82
N ALA A 192 -16.66 23.44 -12.27
CA ALA A 192 -17.72 24.38 -11.95
C ALA A 192 -18.21 25.08 -13.23
N THR A 193 -19.50 25.01 -13.54
CA THR A 193 -20.06 25.44 -14.84
C THR A 193 -19.76 26.91 -15.17
N LYS A 194 -19.81 27.80 -14.16
CA LYS A 194 -19.59 29.25 -14.36
C LYS A 194 -18.13 29.63 -14.57
N SER A 195 -17.21 29.06 -13.79
CA SER A 195 -15.79 29.44 -13.82
C SER A 195 -14.92 28.49 -14.64
N ARG A 196 -15.47 27.33 -15.06
CA ARG A 196 -14.77 26.22 -15.73
C ARG A 196 -13.60 25.63 -14.95
N LYS A 197 -13.42 26.04 -13.68
CA LYS A 197 -12.35 25.56 -12.81
C LYS A 197 -12.56 24.07 -12.48
N LEU A 198 -11.50 23.28 -12.61
CA LEU A 198 -11.46 21.89 -12.15
C LEU A 198 -11.54 21.83 -10.62
N VAL A 199 -12.49 21.08 -10.08
CA VAL A 199 -12.78 21.02 -8.64
C VAL A 199 -12.76 19.60 -8.06
N ALA A 200 -12.78 18.58 -8.90
CA ALA A 200 -12.55 17.20 -8.48
C ALA A 200 -12.00 16.36 -9.63
N SER A 201 -11.31 15.29 -9.29
CA SER A 201 -10.76 14.31 -10.23
C SER A 201 -10.84 12.89 -9.65
N ILE A 202 -10.91 11.89 -10.52
CA ILE A 202 -10.61 10.48 -10.24
C ILE A 202 -10.06 9.89 -11.53
N CYS A 203 -8.93 9.19 -11.45
CA CYS A 203 -8.25 8.68 -12.64
C CYS A 203 -8.13 7.15 -12.57
N GLY A 204 -8.16 6.51 -13.73
CA GLY A 204 -7.94 5.09 -13.88
C GLY A 204 -7.03 4.78 -15.05
N VAL A 205 -6.18 3.77 -14.89
CA VAL A 205 -5.37 3.20 -15.97
C VAL A 205 -5.59 1.69 -16.04
N PRO A 206 -5.54 1.06 -17.22
CA PRO A 206 -5.69 -0.39 -17.29
C PRO A 206 -4.41 -1.06 -16.82
N THR A 207 -4.56 -2.22 -16.18
CA THR A 207 -3.43 -3.08 -15.86
C THR A 207 -3.91 -4.52 -15.75
N ASP A 208 -3.01 -5.47 -15.96
CA ASP A 208 -3.26 -6.86 -15.65
C ASP A 208 -2.61 -7.21 -14.31
N ILE A 209 -3.36 -7.87 -13.44
CA ILE A 209 -2.83 -8.40 -12.17
C ILE A 209 -3.07 -9.90 -12.11
N ARG A 210 -2.26 -10.60 -11.32
CA ARG A 210 -2.50 -11.99 -10.92
C ARG A 210 -2.95 -12.00 -9.48
N VAL A 211 -4.04 -12.71 -9.21
CA VAL A 211 -4.49 -13.03 -7.87
C VAL A 211 -4.48 -14.55 -7.74
N ARG A 212 -3.53 -15.07 -6.95
CA ARG A 212 -3.31 -16.50 -6.69
C ARG A 212 -3.23 -17.32 -7.99
N GLY A 213 -2.49 -16.79 -8.97
CA GLY A 213 -2.29 -17.40 -10.29
C GLY A 213 -3.34 -17.05 -11.34
N GLU A 214 -4.50 -16.51 -10.96
CA GLU A 214 -5.52 -16.09 -11.92
C GLU A 214 -5.20 -14.68 -12.44
N ARG A 215 -4.95 -14.56 -13.74
CA ARG A 215 -4.75 -13.27 -14.41
C ARG A 215 -6.10 -12.60 -14.64
N ILE A 216 -6.26 -11.38 -14.15
CA ILE A 216 -7.46 -10.56 -14.31
C ILE A 216 -7.09 -9.17 -14.83
N ARG A 217 -7.88 -8.67 -15.78
CA ARG A 217 -7.79 -7.30 -16.27
C ARG A 217 -8.52 -6.39 -15.28
N VAL A 218 -7.83 -5.39 -14.78
CA VAL A 218 -8.38 -4.43 -13.82
C VAL A 218 -8.11 -3.00 -14.27
N THR A 219 -8.87 -2.06 -13.74
CA THR A 219 -8.49 -0.65 -13.76
C THR A 219 -7.78 -0.32 -12.43
N GLU A 220 -6.56 0.18 -12.49
CA GLU A 220 -5.90 0.77 -11.34
C GLU A 220 -6.46 2.18 -11.10
N ILE A 221 -7.13 2.38 -9.98
CA ILE A 221 -7.77 3.66 -9.63
C ILE A 221 -6.88 4.43 -8.68
N ASN A 222 -6.55 5.66 -9.06
CA ASN A 222 -5.72 6.57 -8.26
C ASN A 222 -6.15 8.05 -8.47
N PHE A 223 -5.50 8.98 -7.77
CA PHE A 223 -5.69 10.43 -7.91
C PHE A 223 -7.13 10.92 -7.69
N LEU A 224 -7.87 10.25 -6.80
CA LEU A 224 -9.15 10.74 -6.30
C LEU A 224 -8.94 12.00 -5.46
N CYS A 225 -9.28 13.16 -6.01
CA CYS A 225 -9.12 14.44 -5.35
C CYS A 225 -10.42 15.24 -5.38
N ILE A 226 -10.74 15.89 -4.26
CA ILE A 226 -11.83 16.85 -4.18
C ILE A 226 -11.29 18.11 -3.54
N HIS A 227 -11.54 19.23 -4.21
CA HIS A 227 -11.23 20.56 -3.71
C HIS A 227 -11.76 20.74 -2.27
N LYS A 228 -10.92 21.26 -1.37
CA LYS A 228 -11.19 21.30 0.08
C LYS A 228 -12.59 21.85 0.46
N LYS A 229 -13.03 22.92 -0.21
CA LYS A 229 -14.36 23.56 -0.02
C LYS A 229 -15.57 22.68 -0.38
N LEU A 230 -15.37 21.58 -1.11
CA LEU A 230 -16.44 20.66 -1.54
C LEU A 230 -16.39 19.31 -0.80
N ARG A 231 -15.44 19.13 0.13
CA ARG A 231 -15.36 17.92 0.96
C ARG A 231 -16.59 17.79 1.86
N SER A 232 -16.88 16.56 2.28
CA SER A 232 -18.06 16.20 3.10
C SER A 232 -19.42 16.39 2.42
N LYS A 233 -19.47 16.72 1.12
CA LYS A 233 -20.71 16.85 0.32
C LYS A 233 -21.09 15.59 -0.48
N ARG A 234 -20.51 14.43 -0.14
CA ARG A 234 -20.75 13.13 -0.80
C ARG A 234 -20.47 13.10 -2.31
N LEU A 235 -19.55 13.94 -2.80
CA LEU A 235 -19.13 13.92 -4.21
C LEU A 235 -18.27 12.69 -4.55
N THR A 236 -17.51 12.14 -3.60
CA THR A 236 -16.69 10.92 -3.80
C THR A 236 -17.51 9.72 -4.31
N PRO A 237 -18.63 9.32 -3.67
CA PRO A 237 -19.52 8.29 -4.23
C PRO A 237 -19.94 8.51 -5.69
N VAL A 238 -20.19 9.76 -6.08
CA VAL A 238 -20.64 10.11 -7.43
C VAL A 238 -19.50 9.92 -8.44
N LEU A 239 -18.28 10.37 -8.08
CA LEU A 239 -17.07 10.13 -8.86
C LEU A 239 -16.77 8.64 -9.05
N ILE A 240 -16.86 7.85 -7.97
CA ILE A 240 -16.60 6.40 -8.01
C ILE A 240 -17.62 5.70 -8.92
N LYS A 241 -18.91 6.06 -8.82
CA LYS A 241 -19.94 5.51 -9.72
C LYS A 241 -19.65 5.83 -11.17
N GLU A 242 -19.27 7.07 -11.48
CA GLU A 242 -19.01 7.49 -12.86
C GLU A 242 -17.79 6.79 -13.45
N ILE A 243 -16.65 6.74 -12.74
CA ILE A 243 -15.48 6.00 -13.27
C ILE A 243 -15.79 4.51 -13.43
N THR A 244 -16.57 3.92 -12.52
CA THR A 244 -17.02 2.53 -12.62
C THR A 244 -17.87 2.32 -13.88
N ARG A 245 -18.83 3.20 -14.14
CA ARG A 245 -19.67 3.17 -15.35
C ARG A 245 -18.80 3.23 -16.62
N ARG A 246 -17.83 4.14 -16.68
CA ARG A 246 -16.89 4.27 -17.83
C ARG A 246 -16.01 3.03 -17.99
N CYS A 247 -15.53 2.42 -16.90
CA CYS A 247 -14.77 1.16 -16.98
C CYS A 247 -15.64 0.02 -17.53
N TYR A 248 -16.88 -0.09 -17.05
CA TYR A 248 -17.83 -1.13 -17.49
C TYR A 248 -18.20 -1.01 -18.97
N GLN A 249 -18.32 0.22 -19.50
CA GLN A 249 -18.55 0.46 -20.94
C GLN A 249 -17.41 -0.09 -21.82
N HIS A 250 -16.20 -0.22 -21.27
CA HIS A 250 -15.04 -0.77 -21.96
C HIS A 250 -14.74 -2.24 -21.59
N GLY A 251 -15.66 -2.92 -20.90
CA GLY A 251 -15.54 -4.34 -20.60
C GLY A 251 -14.58 -4.69 -19.46
N ILE A 252 -14.17 -3.71 -18.65
CA ILE A 252 -13.35 -3.95 -17.45
C ILE A 252 -14.24 -3.81 -16.22
N TYR A 253 -14.42 -4.91 -15.49
CA TYR A 253 -15.40 -4.99 -14.40
C TYR A 253 -14.79 -5.05 -13.00
N GLN A 254 -13.46 -5.07 -12.91
CA GLN A 254 -12.70 -5.11 -11.67
C GLN A 254 -11.74 -3.93 -11.59
N ALA A 255 -11.40 -3.52 -10.38
CA ALA A 255 -10.41 -2.48 -10.15
C ALA A 255 -9.50 -2.82 -8.96
N ILE A 256 -8.30 -2.27 -8.96
CA ILE A 256 -7.42 -2.25 -7.79
C ILE A 256 -7.27 -0.80 -7.33
N TYR A 257 -7.28 -0.59 -6.02
CA TYR A 257 -7.06 0.73 -5.43
C TYR A 257 -6.45 0.61 -4.05
N THR A 258 -5.81 1.68 -3.60
CA THR A 258 -5.24 1.77 -2.25
C THR A 258 -5.75 2.97 -1.50
N ALA A 259 -5.81 2.86 -0.17
CA ALA A 259 -6.11 3.98 0.70
C ALA A 259 -5.31 3.89 2.00
N GLY A 260 -4.98 5.04 2.59
CA GLY A 260 -4.44 5.13 3.95
C GLY A 260 -5.49 5.05 5.05
N ILE A 261 -6.78 5.12 4.67
CA ILE A 261 -7.91 4.89 5.58
C ILE A 261 -8.45 3.47 5.38
N ILE A 262 -9.01 2.88 6.42
CA ILE A 262 -9.64 1.56 6.34
C ILE A 262 -11.03 1.69 5.72
N LEU A 263 -11.28 0.91 4.67
CA LEU A 263 -12.56 0.69 4.01
C LEU A 263 -12.97 -0.79 4.09
N PRO A 264 -14.26 -1.15 3.97
CA PRO A 264 -14.68 -2.55 3.85
C PRO A 264 -14.29 -3.12 2.47
N THR A 265 -13.52 -4.21 2.36
CA THR A 265 -12.60 -4.81 3.34
C THR A 265 -11.25 -5.00 2.62
N PRO A 266 -10.11 -4.63 3.23
CA PRO A 266 -8.82 -4.69 2.55
C PRO A 266 -8.43 -6.14 2.26
N VAL A 267 -7.85 -6.35 1.08
CA VAL A 267 -7.22 -7.61 0.68
C VAL A 267 -5.86 -7.77 1.35
N SER A 268 -5.14 -6.67 1.55
CA SER A 268 -3.86 -6.65 2.26
C SER A 268 -3.63 -5.28 2.91
N SER A 269 -2.76 -5.26 3.91
CA SER A 269 -2.31 -4.05 4.59
C SER A 269 -0.80 -4.09 4.71
N CYS A 270 -0.13 -3.08 4.16
CA CYS A 270 1.32 -2.91 4.27
C CYS A 270 1.63 -1.65 5.11
N ARG A 271 2.79 -1.61 5.75
CA ARG A 271 3.25 -0.46 6.53
C ARG A 271 4.35 0.30 5.78
N TYR A 272 4.32 1.62 5.84
CA TYR A 272 5.41 2.45 5.34
C TYR A 272 6.64 2.40 6.25
N TYR A 273 7.80 2.41 5.64
CA TYR A 273 9.11 2.43 6.28
C TYR A 273 9.99 3.48 5.58
N HIS A 274 10.82 4.17 6.37
CA HIS A 274 11.59 5.32 5.90
C HIS A 274 13.07 5.16 6.24
N ARG A 275 13.94 5.37 5.25
CA ARG A 275 15.39 5.40 5.41
C ARG A 275 15.93 6.79 5.12
N ALA A 276 16.43 7.46 6.15
CA ALA A 276 16.98 8.82 6.03
C ALA A 276 18.29 8.86 5.24
N LEU A 277 18.30 9.51 4.08
CA LEU A 277 19.52 9.73 3.27
C LEU A 277 20.20 11.05 3.66
N ASN A 278 19.40 12.06 3.98
CA ASN A 278 19.81 13.38 4.48
C ASN A 278 19.14 13.68 5.82
N TRP A 279 19.61 13.01 6.88
CA TRP A 279 18.97 13.09 8.20
C TRP A 279 18.91 14.53 8.77
N MET A 280 19.93 15.37 8.51
CA MET A 280 19.92 16.76 9.00
C MET A 280 18.75 17.55 8.42
N LYS A 281 18.59 17.54 7.09
CA LYS A 281 17.46 18.21 6.44
C LYS A 281 16.13 17.66 6.93
N LEU A 282 15.99 16.34 7.03
CA LEU A 282 14.75 15.70 7.50
C LEU A 282 14.43 16.08 8.95
N TYR A 283 15.44 16.23 9.81
CA TYR A 283 15.25 16.71 11.17
C TYR A 283 14.84 18.19 11.19
N ASP A 284 15.51 19.03 10.40
CA ASP A 284 15.26 20.47 10.36
C ASP A 284 13.84 20.81 9.88
N VAL A 285 13.30 20.05 8.92
CA VAL A 285 11.90 20.20 8.45
C VAL A 285 10.87 19.45 9.30
N GLY A 286 11.27 18.77 10.38
CA GLY A 286 10.36 18.05 11.28
C GLY A 286 9.88 16.68 10.78
N PHE A 287 10.44 16.15 9.68
CA PHE A 287 10.11 14.83 9.17
C PHE A 287 10.68 13.70 10.05
N SER A 288 11.90 13.86 10.55
CA SER A 288 12.56 12.86 11.40
C SER A 288 12.74 13.38 12.83
N PRO A 289 12.27 12.66 13.86
CA PRO A 289 12.53 13.05 15.24
C PRO A 289 13.99 12.79 15.63
N LEU A 290 14.47 13.50 16.66
CA LEU A 290 15.72 13.17 17.35
C LEU A 290 15.40 12.20 18.51
N PRO A 291 15.87 10.93 18.47
CA PRO A 291 15.60 9.97 19.53
C PRO A 291 16.20 10.42 20.87
N HIS A 292 15.49 10.14 21.97
CA HIS A 292 15.96 10.41 23.33
C HIS A 292 17.32 9.75 23.58
N GLY A 293 18.27 10.48 24.16
CA GLY A 293 19.64 10.00 24.40
C GLY A 293 20.57 9.98 23.17
N SER A 294 20.10 10.47 22.02
CA SER A 294 20.93 10.65 20.82
C SER A 294 21.39 12.10 20.63
N THR A 295 22.36 12.31 19.74
CA THR A 295 22.76 13.64 19.25
C THR A 295 22.58 13.73 17.74
N LYS A 296 22.54 14.95 17.17
CA LYS A 296 22.49 15.17 15.71
C LYS A 296 23.65 14.45 15.00
N ALA A 297 24.88 14.62 15.51
CA ALA A 297 26.07 13.97 14.97
C ALA A 297 25.98 12.43 14.97
N ARG A 298 25.43 11.83 16.04
CA ARG A 298 25.20 10.37 16.11
C ARG A 298 24.20 9.91 15.04
N GLN A 299 23.14 10.68 14.79
CA GLN A 299 22.16 10.32 13.77
C GLN A 299 22.71 10.47 12.35
N VAL A 300 23.51 11.50 12.07
CA VAL A 300 24.23 11.63 10.80
C VAL A 300 25.17 10.45 10.57
N ALA A 301 26.00 10.10 11.56
CA ALA A 301 26.91 8.96 11.48
C ALA A 301 26.15 7.62 11.31
N LYS A 302 25.05 7.42 12.06
CA LYS A 302 24.21 6.22 11.96
C LYS A 302 23.66 6.02 10.54
N ASN A 303 23.25 7.10 9.88
CA ASN A 303 22.60 7.06 8.58
C ASN A 303 23.57 7.16 7.39
N GLN A 304 24.86 7.35 7.65
CA GLN A 304 25.89 7.44 6.61
C GLN A 304 25.87 6.19 5.71
N LEU A 305 26.09 6.42 4.41
CA LEU A 305 26.18 5.40 3.37
C LEU A 305 27.56 5.49 2.71
N PRO A 306 28.07 4.38 2.14
CA PRO A 306 29.25 4.39 1.30
C PRO A 306 29.12 5.34 0.10
N ASN A 307 30.26 5.75 -0.47
CA ASN A 307 30.30 6.64 -1.63
C ASN A 307 30.12 5.90 -2.97
N SER A 308 30.39 4.60 -3.00
CA SER A 308 30.29 3.74 -4.18
C SER A 308 29.46 2.51 -3.88
N THR A 309 28.73 2.04 -4.90
CA THR A 309 28.01 0.78 -4.87
C THR A 309 28.99 -0.39 -4.80
N ALA A 310 28.55 -1.51 -4.24
CA ALA A 310 29.39 -2.68 -4.01
C ALA A 310 29.19 -3.80 -5.06
N THR A 311 28.04 -3.83 -5.73
CA THR A 311 27.69 -4.89 -6.68
C THR A 311 28.43 -4.72 -8.02
N PRO A 312 29.30 -5.66 -8.43
CA PRO A 312 29.93 -5.64 -9.75
C PRO A 312 28.89 -5.76 -10.86
N GLY A 313 29.09 -5.05 -11.98
CA GLY A 313 28.17 -5.07 -13.11
C GLY A 313 26.90 -4.23 -12.96
N LEU A 314 26.73 -3.54 -11.82
CA LEU A 314 25.61 -2.62 -11.61
C LEU A 314 25.72 -1.41 -12.55
N ARG A 315 24.67 -1.19 -13.35
CA ARG A 315 24.54 -0.04 -14.25
C ARG A 315 23.08 0.39 -14.40
N PRO A 316 22.79 1.62 -14.88
CA PRO A 316 21.43 2.00 -15.27
C PRO A 316 20.83 1.02 -16.29
N MET A 317 19.53 0.79 -16.18
CA MET A 317 18.76 0.01 -17.15
C MET A 317 18.65 0.77 -18.48
N GLU A 318 18.82 0.07 -19.60
CA GLU A 318 18.68 0.60 -20.95
C GLU A 318 17.57 -0.14 -21.71
N SER A 319 17.12 0.41 -22.84
CA SER A 319 16.07 -0.22 -23.67
C SER A 319 16.46 -1.62 -24.18
N LYS A 320 17.76 -1.93 -24.29
CA LYS A 320 18.24 -3.27 -24.68
C LYS A 320 17.98 -4.34 -23.61
N ASP A 321 17.79 -3.93 -22.36
CA ASP A 321 17.62 -4.84 -21.23
C ASP A 321 16.15 -5.22 -20.98
N ILE A 322 15.20 -4.60 -21.70
CA ILE A 322 13.75 -4.76 -21.49
C ILE A 322 13.34 -6.23 -21.46
N ASP A 323 13.79 -7.03 -22.44
CA ASP A 323 13.39 -8.43 -22.57
C ASP A 323 13.95 -9.29 -21.42
N ALA A 324 15.19 -9.05 -21.01
CA ALA A 324 15.82 -9.77 -19.90
C ALA A 324 15.19 -9.41 -18.55
N VAL A 325 14.88 -8.12 -18.34
CA VAL A 325 14.22 -7.65 -17.13
C VAL A 325 12.77 -8.13 -17.07
N HIS A 326 12.05 -8.13 -18.20
CA HIS A 326 10.68 -8.63 -18.27
C HIS A 326 10.60 -10.11 -17.87
N ASP A 327 11.46 -10.95 -18.44
CA ASP A 327 11.54 -12.38 -18.08
C ASP A 327 11.86 -12.60 -16.60
N LEU A 328 12.89 -11.91 -16.09
CA LEU A 328 13.30 -12.04 -14.70
C LEU A 328 12.21 -11.55 -13.72
N LEU A 329 11.62 -10.38 -13.99
CA LEU A 329 10.57 -9.82 -13.15
C LEU A 329 9.31 -10.69 -13.18
N GLU A 330 8.90 -11.21 -14.34
CA GLU A 330 7.76 -12.11 -14.46
C GLU A 330 7.97 -13.37 -13.60
N ARG A 331 9.09 -14.07 -13.76
CA ARG A 331 9.41 -15.27 -12.95
C ARG A 331 9.46 -14.96 -11.46
N PHE A 332 10.04 -13.82 -11.09
CA PHE A 332 10.19 -13.42 -9.70
C PHE A 332 8.84 -13.04 -9.08
N SER A 333 7.98 -12.38 -9.85
CA SER A 333 6.66 -11.90 -9.43
C SER A 333 5.67 -13.03 -9.18
N LEU A 334 5.79 -14.15 -9.91
CA LEU A 334 4.96 -15.35 -9.72
C LEU A 334 5.13 -16.00 -8.33
N ARG A 335 6.15 -15.60 -7.55
CA ARG A 335 6.33 -16.01 -6.15
C ARG A 335 5.32 -15.35 -5.21
N TYR A 336 4.64 -14.28 -5.63
CA TYR A 336 3.69 -13.53 -4.81
C TYR A 336 2.24 -13.99 -5.02
N ASP A 337 1.48 -14.05 -3.91
CA ASP A 337 0.03 -14.34 -3.95
C ASP A 337 -0.75 -13.34 -4.81
N MET A 338 -0.31 -12.07 -4.85
CA MET A 338 -0.88 -11.05 -5.71
C MET A 338 0.24 -10.23 -6.36
N ASN A 339 0.28 -10.14 -7.68
CA ASN A 339 1.35 -9.46 -8.42
C ASN A 339 0.84 -8.79 -9.69
N GLN A 340 1.64 -7.90 -10.25
CA GLN A 340 1.37 -7.30 -11.56
C GLN A 340 1.78 -8.26 -12.68
N ALA A 341 0.94 -8.36 -13.71
CA ALA A 341 1.16 -9.20 -14.89
C ALA A 341 1.67 -8.38 -16.06
N PHE A 342 2.90 -7.89 -15.92
CA PHE A 342 3.51 -6.98 -16.87
C PHE A 342 3.55 -7.55 -18.29
N THR A 343 3.22 -6.68 -19.22
CA THR A 343 3.57 -6.78 -20.64
C THR A 343 4.95 -6.16 -20.88
N ARG A 344 5.55 -6.48 -22.02
CA ARG A 344 6.85 -5.91 -22.43
C ARG A 344 6.76 -4.40 -22.58
N GLU A 345 5.66 -3.90 -23.12
CA GLU A 345 5.38 -2.47 -23.30
C GLU A 345 5.28 -1.74 -21.96
N GLU A 346 4.70 -2.38 -20.95
CA GLU A 346 4.65 -1.83 -19.59
C GLU A 346 6.03 -1.77 -18.95
N ILE A 347 6.91 -2.76 -19.18
CA ILE A 347 8.30 -2.70 -18.70
C ILE A 347 9.05 -1.50 -19.31
N ASP A 348 8.90 -1.27 -20.62
CA ASP A 348 9.48 -0.10 -21.29
C ASP A 348 8.96 1.22 -20.70
N HIS A 349 7.64 1.34 -20.52
CA HIS A 349 7.02 2.56 -19.99
C HIS A 349 7.35 2.83 -18.51
N TRP A 350 7.31 1.78 -17.68
CA TRP A 350 7.42 1.94 -16.23
C TRP A 350 8.85 2.01 -15.73
N LEU A 351 9.80 1.32 -16.36
CA LEU A 351 11.14 1.13 -15.79
C LEU A 351 12.24 1.84 -16.58
N VAL A 352 12.08 2.03 -17.89
CA VAL A 352 13.12 2.66 -18.71
C VAL A 352 12.97 4.18 -18.68
N TYR A 353 13.95 4.87 -18.10
CA TYR A 353 14.01 6.31 -18.21
C TYR A 353 14.39 6.73 -19.63
N LYS A 354 13.53 7.53 -20.26
CA LYS A 354 13.78 8.17 -21.56
C LYS A 354 13.94 9.67 -21.30
N GLU A 355 15.16 10.16 -21.46
CA GLU A 355 15.44 11.58 -21.25
C GLU A 355 14.66 12.43 -22.26
N GLU A 356 13.84 13.34 -21.76
CA GLU A 356 13.04 14.25 -22.56
C GLU A 356 13.31 15.68 -22.12
N LYS A 357 13.54 16.56 -23.10
CA LYS A 357 13.88 17.96 -22.83
C LYS A 357 12.72 18.64 -22.10
N GLY A 358 13.00 19.19 -20.92
CA GLY A 358 12.02 19.93 -20.11
C GLY A 358 11.13 19.06 -19.24
N LYS A 359 11.36 17.74 -19.18
CA LYS A 359 10.68 16.85 -18.24
C LYS A 359 11.63 16.39 -17.13
N ASP A 360 11.07 16.24 -15.94
CA ASP A 360 11.81 15.72 -14.80
C ASP A 360 11.92 14.19 -14.89
N GLN A 361 13.04 13.63 -14.43
CA GLN A 361 13.15 12.20 -14.25
C GLN A 361 12.21 11.72 -13.13
N VAL A 362 11.36 10.75 -13.45
CA VAL A 362 10.36 10.17 -12.52
C VAL A 362 10.82 8.84 -11.95
N VAL A 363 11.52 8.01 -12.73
CA VAL A 363 11.93 6.65 -12.36
C VAL A 363 13.43 6.44 -12.57
N TRP A 364 14.03 5.65 -11.68
CA TRP A 364 15.39 5.14 -11.78
C TRP A 364 15.33 3.62 -11.73
N ALA A 365 15.84 2.96 -12.75
CA ALA A 365 16.01 1.52 -12.76
C ALA A 365 17.48 1.16 -13.04
N TYR A 366 17.96 0.13 -12.36
CA TYR A 366 19.31 -0.38 -12.48
C TYR A 366 19.27 -1.89 -12.68
N VAL A 367 20.21 -2.39 -13.46
CA VAL A 367 20.41 -3.81 -13.71
C VAL A 367 21.82 -4.22 -13.28
N VAL A 368 21.98 -5.49 -12.92
CA VAL A 368 23.28 -6.11 -12.68
C VAL A 368 23.55 -7.06 -13.84
N GLU A 369 24.58 -6.75 -14.61
CA GLU A 369 25.04 -7.58 -15.73
C GLU A 369 26.24 -8.41 -15.28
N ASP A 370 26.14 -9.74 -15.40
CA ASP A 370 27.24 -10.64 -15.11
C ASP A 370 28.41 -10.37 -16.08
N PRO A 371 29.62 -10.02 -15.60
CA PRO A 371 30.72 -9.60 -16.46
C PRO A 371 31.26 -10.68 -17.42
N GLN A 372 30.96 -11.96 -17.19
CA GLN A 372 31.47 -13.06 -18.00
C GLN A 372 30.45 -13.52 -19.04
N THR A 373 29.18 -13.61 -18.62
CA THR A 373 28.09 -14.15 -19.43
C THR A 373 27.24 -13.07 -20.10
N HIS A 374 27.41 -11.80 -19.70
CA HIS A 374 26.60 -10.66 -20.13
C HIS A 374 25.09 -10.81 -19.86
N LYS A 375 24.71 -11.71 -18.97
CA LYS A 375 23.32 -11.91 -18.58
C LYS A 375 22.93 -10.94 -17.47
N ILE A 376 21.71 -10.41 -17.54
CA ILE A 376 21.12 -9.66 -16.44
C ILE A 376 20.73 -10.64 -15.33
N THR A 377 21.29 -10.47 -14.14
CA THR A 377 21.06 -11.35 -12.98
C THR A 377 20.14 -10.73 -11.94
N ASP A 378 20.07 -9.40 -11.89
CA ASP A 378 19.27 -8.66 -10.92
C ASP A 378 18.83 -7.34 -11.53
N PHE A 379 17.73 -6.80 -11.01
CA PHE A 379 17.36 -5.41 -11.24
C PHE A 379 16.66 -4.84 -10.01
N PHE A 380 16.70 -3.52 -9.87
CA PHE A 380 15.87 -2.79 -8.92
C PHE A 380 15.51 -1.42 -9.47
N SER A 381 14.38 -0.88 -9.01
CA SER A 381 13.93 0.46 -9.36
C SER A 381 13.34 1.23 -8.19
N PHE A 382 13.32 2.55 -8.33
CA PHE A 382 12.62 3.46 -7.43
C PHE A 382 12.13 4.68 -8.22
N TYR A 383 11.07 5.33 -7.73
CA TYR A 383 10.52 6.54 -8.34
C TYR A 383 10.58 7.73 -7.39
N ASN A 384 10.54 8.94 -7.95
CA ASN A 384 10.47 10.19 -7.22
C ASN A 384 9.02 10.54 -6.87
N LEU A 385 8.76 10.83 -5.61
CA LEU A 385 7.55 11.55 -5.21
C LEU A 385 7.93 12.56 -4.12
N GLU A 386 7.99 13.83 -4.51
CA GLU A 386 8.41 14.90 -3.61
C GLU A 386 7.27 15.34 -2.70
N SER A 387 7.63 15.94 -1.56
CA SER A 387 6.68 16.57 -0.65
C SER A 387 7.03 18.05 -0.49
N THR A 388 6.07 18.94 -0.72
CA THR A 388 6.19 20.36 -0.37
C THR A 388 6.24 20.50 1.14
N VAL A 389 7.20 21.29 1.62
CA VAL A 389 7.35 21.67 3.03
C VAL A 389 6.63 22.99 3.25
N LEU A 390 5.61 22.98 4.11
CA LEU A 390 4.79 24.16 4.37
C LEU A 390 5.41 25.01 5.49
N GLY A 391 5.63 26.31 5.22
CA GLY A 391 6.00 27.28 6.25
C GLY A 391 7.45 27.21 6.76
N HIS A 392 8.38 26.61 6.02
CA HIS A 392 9.79 26.53 6.40
C HIS A 392 10.67 27.52 5.60
N ALA A 393 11.56 28.25 6.27
CA ALA A 393 12.31 29.37 5.66
C ALA A 393 13.39 28.95 4.65
N GLN A 394 14.01 27.77 4.84
CA GLN A 394 15.18 27.34 4.06
C GLN A 394 14.93 26.15 3.12
N HIS A 395 13.81 25.45 3.30
CA HIS A 395 13.51 24.21 2.59
C HIS A 395 12.08 24.25 2.10
N SER A 396 11.89 24.16 0.79
CA SER A 396 10.58 24.12 0.15
C SER A 396 10.11 22.70 -0.17
N LEU A 397 11.04 21.74 -0.27
CA LEU A 397 10.78 20.38 -0.73
C LEU A 397 11.60 19.36 0.04
N VAL A 398 10.99 18.21 0.31
CA VAL A 398 11.67 16.95 0.66
C VAL A 398 11.57 16.03 -0.54
N ARG A 399 12.72 15.62 -1.09
CA ARG A 399 12.76 14.68 -2.21
C ARG A 399 12.75 13.27 -1.67
N ALA A 400 11.68 12.52 -1.93
CA ALA A 400 11.56 11.15 -1.46
C ALA A 400 11.59 10.16 -2.63
N ALA A 401 12.48 9.18 -2.51
CA ALA A 401 12.50 8.02 -3.39
C ALA A 401 11.57 6.95 -2.81
N TYR A 402 10.81 6.27 -3.66
CA TYR A 402 9.96 5.13 -3.26
C TYR A 402 10.46 3.88 -3.95
N LEU A 403 10.83 2.86 -3.17
CA LEU A 403 11.19 1.55 -3.69
C LEU A 403 10.03 1.01 -4.54
N TYR A 404 10.33 0.64 -5.78
CA TYR A 404 9.34 0.19 -6.74
C TYR A 404 9.45 -1.32 -6.95
N TYR A 405 9.89 -1.77 -8.12
CA TYR A 405 10.04 -3.20 -8.41
C TYR A 405 11.50 -3.63 -8.39
N TYR A 406 11.74 -4.90 -8.05
CA TYR A 406 13.05 -5.53 -8.11
C TYR A 406 12.90 -7.02 -8.35
N ALA A 407 13.96 -7.64 -8.86
CA ALA A 407 14.06 -9.09 -8.97
C ALA A 407 15.52 -9.54 -8.94
N SER A 408 15.73 -10.80 -8.59
CA SER A 408 17.05 -11.43 -8.52
C SER A 408 16.97 -12.90 -8.89
N GLU A 409 17.90 -13.36 -9.73
CA GLU A 409 18.07 -14.78 -10.05
C GLU A 409 18.37 -15.64 -8.81
N THR A 410 18.89 -15.03 -7.74
CA THR A 410 19.19 -15.72 -6.49
C THR A 410 17.94 -16.32 -5.84
N ALA A 411 16.74 -15.79 -6.17
CA ALA A 411 15.46 -16.33 -5.68
C ALA A 411 15.14 -17.73 -6.17
N PHE A 412 15.79 -18.19 -7.25
CA PHE A 412 15.59 -19.52 -7.83
C PHE A 412 16.70 -20.51 -7.46
N THR A 413 17.60 -20.10 -6.56
CA THR A 413 18.60 -21.02 -5.98
C THR A 413 18.03 -21.71 -4.75
N ASP A 414 18.55 -22.89 -4.40
CA ASP A 414 18.09 -23.68 -3.23
C ASP A 414 18.40 -23.01 -1.86
N ASN A 415 18.97 -21.80 -1.86
CA ASN A 415 19.44 -21.11 -0.67
C ASN A 415 18.61 -19.86 -0.36
N THR A 416 17.57 -20.02 0.47
CA THR A 416 16.73 -18.90 0.94
C THR A 416 17.52 -17.82 1.67
N LYS A 417 18.60 -18.18 2.39
CA LYS A 417 19.48 -17.21 3.04
C LYS A 417 20.24 -16.39 2.00
N GLY A 418 20.63 -17.02 0.89
CA GLY A 418 21.26 -16.35 -0.26
C GLY A 418 20.40 -15.23 -0.82
N LEU A 419 19.08 -15.41 -0.92
CA LEU A 419 18.18 -14.34 -1.38
C LEU A 419 18.19 -13.14 -0.42
N GLN A 420 18.11 -13.37 0.89
CA GLN A 420 18.16 -12.28 1.86
C GLN A 420 19.47 -11.49 1.75
N ASP A 421 20.60 -12.20 1.73
CA ASP A 421 21.93 -11.58 1.61
C ASP A 421 22.07 -10.79 0.29
N ARG A 422 21.51 -11.32 -0.81
CA ARG A 422 21.49 -10.62 -2.11
C ARG A 422 20.62 -9.38 -2.08
N LEU A 423 19.40 -9.45 -1.53
CA LEU A 423 18.51 -8.28 -1.44
C LEU A 423 19.09 -7.20 -0.53
N LEU A 424 19.76 -7.56 0.57
CA LEU A 424 20.48 -6.61 1.42
C LEU A 424 21.53 -5.81 0.64
N LEU A 425 22.31 -6.51 -0.18
CA LEU A 425 23.33 -5.89 -1.04
C LEU A 425 22.70 -4.95 -2.07
N LEU A 426 21.70 -5.44 -2.83
CA LEU A 426 21.04 -4.66 -3.88
C LEU A 426 20.33 -3.42 -3.32
N MET A 427 19.61 -3.56 -2.22
CA MET A 427 18.89 -2.45 -1.61
C MET A 427 19.84 -1.44 -0.96
N ASN A 428 20.99 -1.88 -0.43
CA ASN A 428 22.02 -0.94 0.01
C ASN A 428 22.56 -0.12 -1.17
N ASP A 429 22.80 -0.75 -2.33
CA ASP A 429 23.22 -0.04 -3.54
C ASP A 429 22.12 0.90 -4.06
N ALA A 430 20.85 0.51 -3.97
CA ALA A 430 19.71 1.38 -4.30
C ALA A 430 19.70 2.66 -3.43
N LEU A 431 19.96 2.54 -2.11
CA LEU A 431 20.09 3.69 -1.21
C LEU A 431 21.26 4.61 -1.62
N ILE A 432 22.39 4.04 -2.05
CA ILE A 432 23.54 4.81 -2.54
C ILE A 432 23.18 5.54 -3.84
N CYS A 433 22.54 4.86 -4.79
CA CYS A 433 22.06 5.46 -6.04
C CYS A 433 21.07 6.61 -5.78
N ALA A 434 20.09 6.41 -4.89
CA ALA A 434 19.15 7.45 -4.52
C ALA A 434 19.84 8.65 -3.85
N LYS A 435 20.81 8.41 -2.96
CA LYS A 435 21.59 9.49 -2.36
C LYS A 435 22.37 10.29 -3.41
N LYS A 436 22.98 9.62 -4.40
CA LYS A 436 23.66 10.27 -5.54
C LYS A 436 22.70 11.06 -6.43
N ALA A 437 21.46 10.61 -6.56
CA ALA A 437 20.38 11.33 -7.24
C ALA A 437 19.76 12.45 -6.38
N ASN A 438 20.39 12.82 -5.25
CA ASN A 438 20.01 13.90 -4.34
C ASN A 438 18.63 13.73 -3.67
N PHE A 439 18.25 12.48 -3.35
CA PHE A 439 17.09 12.21 -2.51
C PHE A 439 17.42 12.39 -1.02
N ASP A 440 16.45 12.87 -0.26
CA ASP A 440 16.57 13.13 1.18
C ASP A 440 16.14 11.93 2.02
N VAL A 441 15.18 11.16 1.53
CA VAL A 441 14.61 9.96 2.18
C VAL A 441 14.30 8.89 1.15
N PHE A 442 14.42 7.63 1.55
CA PHE A 442 14.04 6.47 0.76
C PHE A 442 12.94 5.70 1.48
N ASN A 443 11.80 5.56 0.83
CA ASN A 443 10.59 4.96 1.36
C ASN A 443 10.42 3.55 0.79
N ALA A 444 9.91 2.64 1.62
CA ALA A 444 9.52 1.31 1.20
C ALA A 444 8.29 0.86 1.98
N LEU A 445 7.49 0.00 1.38
CA LEU A 445 6.42 -0.72 2.09
C LEU A 445 6.95 -2.04 2.64
N THR A 446 6.21 -2.67 3.55
CA THR A 446 6.45 -4.07 3.97
C THR A 446 6.01 -5.10 2.93
N SER A 447 5.58 -4.68 1.73
CA SER A 447 5.25 -5.56 0.61
C SER A 447 6.48 -6.33 0.08
N HIS A 448 6.27 -7.25 -0.85
CA HIS A 448 7.29 -8.09 -1.47
C HIS A 448 8.09 -8.92 -0.44
N ASP A 449 9.40 -9.02 -0.65
CA ASP A 449 10.37 -9.59 0.28
C ASP A 449 11.05 -8.48 1.11
N ASN A 450 10.48 -7.27 1.18
CA ASN A 450 11.07 -6.11 1.88
C ASN A 450 11.40 -6.37 3.36
N PRO A 451 10.55 -7.08 4.13
CA PRO A 451 10.87 -7.54 5.48
C PRO A 451 12.26 -8.15 5.68
N LEU A 452 12.85 -8.75 4.62
CA LEU A 452 14.17 -9.40 4.71
C LEU A 452 15.33 -8.40 4.91
N PHE A 453 15.16 -7.13 4.53
CA PHE A 453 16.23 -6.13 4.55
C PHE A 453 15.92 -4.83 5.30
N LEU A 454 14.64 -4.48 5.53
CA LEU A 454 14.26 -3.18 6.09
C LEU A 454 15.01 -2.83 7.39
N GLU A 455 14.94 -3.69 8.41
CA GLU A 455 15.55 -3.42 9.71
C GLU A 455 17.09 -3.33 9.62
N GLN A 456 17.71 -4.25 8.88
CA GLN A 456 19.17 -4.31 8.73
C GLN A 456 19.72 -3.10 7.97
N LEU A 457 18.96 -2.60 6.99
CA LEU A 457 19.29 -1.37 6.26
C LEU A 457 18.81 -0.11 6.97
N LYS A 458 18.38 -0.20 8.24
CA LYS A 458 18.02 0.92 9.12
C LYS A 458 16.79 1.70 8.65
N PHE A 459 15.86 1.04 7.95
CA PHE A 459 14.56 1.63 7.71
C PHE A 459 13.79 1.71 9.04
N GLY A 460 13.33 2.91 9.37
CA GLY A 460 12.46 3.15 10.53
C GLY A 460 11.01 2.97 10.16
N ALA A 461 10.22 2.40 11.08
CA ALA A 461 8.79 2.22 10.87
C ALA A 461 8.09 3.58 10.81
N GLY A 462 7.35 3.84 9.73
CA GLY A 462 6.45 4.98 9.61
C GLY A 462 5.16 4.77 10.40
N ASP A 463 4.39 5.83 10.57
CA ASP A 463 3.06 5.82 11.17
C ASP A 463 1.97 5.39 10.17
N GLY A 464 2.18 5.63 8.88
CA GLY A 464 1.24 5.29 7.81
C GLY A 464 1.18 3.80 7.46
N GLN A 465 -0.05 3.34 7.18
CA GLN A 465 -0.32 2.08 6.49
C GLN A 465 -0.91 2.36 5.11
N LEU A 466 -0.74 1.41 4.20
CA LEU A 466 -1.39 1.38 2.91
C LEU A 466 -2.22 0.10 2.79
N HIS A 467 -3.52 0.28 2.60
CA HIS A 467 -4.47 -0.80 2.47
C HIS A 467 -4.82 -1.02 1.00
N PHE A 468 -4.74 -2.27 0.53
CA PHE A 468 -5.02 -2.67 -0.84
C PHE A 468 -6.43 -3.24 -0.94
N TYR A 469 -7.14 -2.86 -1.99
CA TYR A 469 -8.52 -3.25 -2.23
C TYR A 469 -8.71 -3.74 -3.66
N LEU A 470 -9.62 -4.69 -3.82
CA LEU A 470 -10.14 -5.10 -5.11
C LEU A 470 -11.62 -4.76 -5.20
N TYR A 471 -11.99 -4.01 -6.23
CA TYR A 471 -13.39 -3.74 -6.56
C TYR A 471 -13.94 -4.89 -7.41
N ASN A 472 -15.14 -5.38 -7.05
CA ASN A 472 -15.85 -6.46 -7.73
C ASN A 472 -15.05 -7.77 -7.85
N TYR A 473 -14.20 -8.05 -6.87
CA TYR A 473 -13.43 -9.29 -6.82
C TYR A 473 -13.21 -9.72 -5.38
N ARG A 474 -13.42 -11.01 -5.11
CA ARG A 474 -13.23 -11.64 -3.81
C ARG A 474 -11.99 -12.54 -3.87
N THR A 475 -11.15 -12.44 -2.85
CA THR A 475 -10.05 -13.36 -2.60
C THR A 475 -9.79 -13.46 -1.10
N ALA A 476 -9.10 -14.51 -0.66
CA ALA A 476 -8.64 -14.63 0.71
C ALA A 476 -7.56 -13.56 1.01
N PRO A 477 -7.45 -13.07 2.26
CA PRO A 477 -6.45 -12.07 2.65
C PRO A 477 -5.04 -12.43 2.21
N VAL A 478 -4.31 -11.43 1.73
CA VAL A 478 -2.95 -11.55 1.19
C VAL A 478 -1.96 -10.97 2.23
N PRO A 479 -0.91 -11.71 2.61
CA PRO A 479 0.11 -11.22 3.54
C PRO A 479 0.76 -9.91 3.09
N GLY A 480 0.83 -8.93 4.00
CA GLY A 480 1.43 -7.60 3.74
C GLY A 480 2.80 -7.40 4.40
N GLY A 481 3.46 -8.46 4.85
CA GLY A 481 4.76 -8.40 5.53
C GLY A 481 4.74 -7.86 6.96
N ILE A 482 3.57 -7.84 7.60
CA ILE A 482 3.39 -7.43 9.00
C ILE A 482 2.63 -8.49 9.81
N ASN A 483 2.88 -8.52 11.12
CA ASN A 483 2.11 -9.31 12.09
C ASN A 483 0.93 -8.50 12.68
N ASP A 484 0.16 -9.14 13.56
CA ASP A 484 -1.00 -8.53 14.24
C ASP A 484 -0.65 -7.32 15.11
N LYS A 485 0.64 -7.13 15.46
CA LYS A 485 1.15 -5.96 16.19
C LYS A 485 1.67 -4.87 15.25
N ASN A 486 1.41 -4.98 13.95
CA ASN A 486 1.88 -4.05 12.93
C ASN A 486 3.41 -3.93 12.88
N GLN A 487 4.13 -5.01 13.21
CA GLN A 487 5.59 -5.09 13.12
C GLN A 487 5.96 -5.98 11.93
N ILE A 488 7.15 -5.76 11.36
CA ILE A 488 7.69 -6.60 10.28
C ILE A 488 7.62 -8.08 10.67
N ASP A 489 7.14 -8.92 9.74
CA ASP A 489 7.16 -10.37 9.87
C ASP A 489 7.68 -11.01 8.59
N THR A 490 8.86 -11.60 8.66
CA THR A 490 9.51 -12.29 7.53
C THR A 490 8.74 -13.53 7.08
N LYS A 491 7.89 -14.12 7.94
CA LYS A 491 7.01 -15.25 7.60
C LYS A 491 5.77 -14.81 6.81
N GLN A 492 5.44 -13.52 6.83
CA GLN A 492 4.32 -12.91 6.12
C GLN A 492 4.78 -12.19 4.84
N THR A 493 6.00 -12.49 4.36
CA THR A 493 6.49 -12.07 3.05
C THR A 493 5.74 -12.80 1.94
N ARG A 494 6.00 -12.41 0.69
CA ARG A 494 5.50 -13.11 -0.51
C ARG A 494 3.97 -13.07 -0.72
N GLY A 495 3.26 -12.21 0.00
CA GLY A 495 1.84 -11.97 -0.28
C GLY A 495 1.66 -10.91 -1.36
N MET A 496 1.82 -9.64 -0.98
CA MET A 496 1.61 -8.49 -1.85
C MET A 496 2.85 -8.16 -2.70
N GLY A 497 2.79 -8.40 -4.00
CA GLY A 497 3.81 -8.10 -5.01
C GLY A 497 3.39 -6.99 -5.98
N ILE A 498 2.54 -6.06 -5.54
CA ILE A 498 2.14 -4.87 -6.31
C ILE A 498 2.59 -3.62 -5.54
N VAL A 499 3.12 -2.63 -6.27
CA VAL A 499 3.41 -1.29 -5.75
C VAL A 499 2.53 -0.28 -6.48
N MET A 500 1.75 0.48 -5.72
CA MET A 500 0.87 1.54 -6.23
C MET A 500 1.56 2.90 -6.12
N LEU A 501 1.27 3.80 -7.06
CA LEU A 501 1.95 5.09 -7.22
C LEU A 501 1.48 6.20 -6.28
#